data_AF-A0A1D1Y2R7-F1
#
_entry.id   AF-A0A1D1Y2R7-F1
#
_cell.length_a   1.000
_cell.length_b   1.000
_cell.length_c   1.000
_cell.angle_alpha   90.00
_cell.angle_beta   90.00
_cell.angle_gamma   90.00
#
_symmetry.space_group_name_H-M   'P 1'
#
loop_
_entity.id
_entity.type
_entity.pdbx_description
1 polymer ?
#
loop_
_entity_poly.entity_id
_entity_poly.type
_entity_poly.pdbx_seq_one_letter_code
_entity_poly.pdbx_strand_id
1 'polypeptide(L)'
;PRFLFSRRPPLLHPFRPPRRSGSSEALTLDQAGLSSGCLLNQLLRSDADREASPSMSPTRQNLMAAMSWLVRDCQPGDSLVFYYSGHGLQQPDLDGDELDGADEGLCPVDYLTEGLIVDDDVNALIVRPLPHGVKLHAIVDTCHSGSVLDLPYSWNLNRYGYYQWEMYSRSVKGTSGGLAICFSSSRDDQTTFETTASNGQAMISPMTFSITEAVQKSVTGITYDYLLQNIHRTIGGIQVQAPGSSLRQMAQLSSSGMFDVKQEMFVL
;
A
#
# COMPACT_ATOMS: atom_id res chain seq x y z
N PRO A 1 10.11 -0.38 -9.51
CA PRO A 1 8.87 -0.31 -8.70
C PRO A 1 7.88 -1.40 -9.16
N ARG A 2 7.03 -1.89 -8.25
CA ARG A 2 6.01 -2.92 -8.48
C ARG A 2 4.66 -2.40 -7.98
N PHE A 3 3.60 -2.64 -8.76
CA PHE A 3 2.25 -2.14 -8.45
C PHE A 3 1.19 -3.19 -8.72
N LEU A 4 0.16 -3.21 -7.88
CA LEU A 4 -1.04 -4.02 -8.09
C LEU A 4 -2.28 -3.19 -7.79
N PHE A 5 -3.21 -3.18 -8.76
CA PHE A 5 -4.53 -2.58 -8.63
C PHE A 5 -5.58 -3.68 -8.79
N SER A 6 -6.55 -3.73 -7.88
CA SER A 6 -7.56 -4.79 -7.84
C SER A 6 -8.90 -4.26 -7.34
N ARG A 7 -10.00 -4.67 -7.99
CA ARG A 7 -11.38 -4.29 -7.64
C ARG A 7 -12.27 -5.52 -7.52
N ARG A 8 -12.99 -5.62 -6.40
CA ARG A 8 -13.94 -6.68 -6.11
C ARG A 8 -15.38 -6.16 -6.02
N PRO A 9 -16.29 -6.58 -6.91
CA PRO A 9 -17.71 -6.31 -6.75
C PRO A 9 -18.36 -7.23 -5.69
N PRO A 10 -19.52 -6.86 -5.12
CA PRO A 10 -20.22 -7.66 -4.11
C PRO A 10 -20.52 -9.10 -4.60
N LEU A 11 -20.27 -10.06 -3.70
CA LEU A 11 -20.28 -11.52 -3.96
C LEU A 11 -21.57 -12.01 -4.67
N LEU A 12 -21.46 -12.42 -5.93
CA LEU A 12 -22.52 -13.18 -6.61
C LEU A 12 -22.13 -14.58 -7.09
N HIS A 13 -20.84 -14.93 -7.28
CA HIS A 13 -20.45 -16.29 -7.69
C HIS A 13 -19.06 -16.76 -7.21
N PRO A 14 -18.86 -18.07 -6.97
CA PRO A 14 -17.55 -18.63 -6.63
C PRO A 14 -16.59 -18.61 -7.83
N PHE A 15 -15.38 -18.08 -7.62
CA PHE A 15 -14.37 -17.83 -8.65
C PHE A 15 -13.36 -18.99 -8.80
N ARG A 16 -12.86 -19.20 -10.03
CA ARG A 16 -11.81 -20.17 -10.38
C ARG A 16 -10.64 -19.40 -11.05
N PRO A 17 -9.41 -19.43 -10.50
CA PRO A 17 -8.31 -18.61 -11.02
C PRO A 17 -7.70 -19.15 -12.32
N PRO A 18 -7.21 -18.28 -13.24
CA PRO A 18 -6.49 -18.68 -14.46
C PRO A 18 -5.03 -19.12 -14.19
N ARG A 19 -4.40 -19.76 -15.19
CA ARG A 19 -3.08 -20.43 -15.08
C ARG A 19 -1.88 -19.46 -15.00
N ARG A 20 -0.83 -19.96 -14.34
CA ARG A 20 0.31 -19.28 -13.71
C ARG A 20 1.53 -19.06 -14.62
N SER A 21 2.04 -17.82 -14.66
CA SER A 21 3.46 -17.47 -14.87
C SER A 21 3.70 -16.02 -14.41
N GLY A 22 4.48 -15.80 -13.35
CA GLY A 22 4.73 -14.47 -12.77
C GLY A 22 5.92 -14.46 -11.81
N SER A 23 6.38 -13.27 -11.39
CA SER A 23 7.46 -13.12 -10.41
C SER A 23 7.03 -13.66 -9.03
N SER A 24 7.98 -13.97 -8.15
CA SER A 24 7.72 -14.53 -6.82
C SER A 24 6.72 -13.70 -6.01
N GLU A 25 6.87 -12.37 -5.95
CA GLU A 25 5.94 -11.48 -5.23
C GLU A 25 4.55 -11.41 -5.85
N ALA A 26 4.44 -11.34 -7.18
CA ALA A 26 3.13 -11.31 -7.83
C ALA A 26 2.36 -12.61 -7.59
N LEU A 27 3.06 -13.75 -7.60
CA LEU A 27 2.51 -15.05 -7.21
C LEU A 27 2.14 -15.11 -5.73
N THR A 28 2.89 -14.42 -4.86
CA THR A 28 2.64 -14.35 -3.42
C THR A 28 1.43 -13.49 -3.09
N LEU A 29 1.28 -12.31 -3.70
CA LEU A 29 0.08 -11.47 -3.63
C LEU A 29 -1.15 -12.23 -4.18
N ASP A 30 -0.96 -12.98 -5.25
CA ASP A 30 -1.99 -13.86 -5.82
C ASP A 30 -2.42 -14.97 -4.85
N GLN A 31 -1.46 -15.65 -4.23
CA GLN A 31 -1.70 -16.66 -3.21
C GLN A 31 -2.30 -16.09 -1.92
N ALA A 32 -2.04 -14.83 -1.59
CA ALA A 32 -2.67 -14.10 -0.48
C ALA A 32 -4.09 -13.62 -0.80
N GLY A 33 -4.60 -13.89 -2.01
CA GLY A 33 -5.92 -13.43 -2.45
C GLY A 33 -5.97 -11.93 -2.80
N LEU A 34 -4.82 -11.23 -2.80
CA LEU A 34 -4.72 -9.81 -3.17
C LEU A 34 -4.87 -9.60 -4.69
N SER A 35 -4.57 -10.61 -5.52
CA SER A 35 -4.86 -10.57 -6.98
C SER A 35 -5.81 -11.65 -7.49
N SER A 36 -5.97 -12.80 -6.84
CA SER A 36 -6.72 -13.93 -7.43
C SER A 36 -8.25 -13.83 -7.34
N GLY A 37 -8.81 -12.86 -6.62
CA GLY A 37 -10.26 -12.78 -6.32
C GLY A 37 -11.07 -11.78 -7.17
N CYS A 38 -10.42 -11.00 -8.03
CA CYS A 38 -10.96 -9.75 -8.56
C CYS A 38 -11.01 -9.73 -10.09
N LEU A 39 -12.05 -9.09 -10.64
CA LEU A 39 -12.44 -9.23 -12.05
C LEU A 39 -11.57 -8.43 -13.03
N LEU A 40 -10.57 -7.68 -12.57
CA LEU A 40 -9.59 -7.03 -13.43
C LEU A 40 -8.40 -6.61 -12.56
N ASN A 41 -7.20 -7.07 -12.91
CA ASN A 41 -5.96 -6.69 -12.24
C ASN A 41 -5.07 -5.94 -13.22
N GLN A 42 -4.52 -4.80 -12.81
CA GLN A 42 -3.43 -4.16 -13.52
C GLN A 42 -2.16 -4.31 -12.68
N LEU A 43 -1.22 -5.12 -13.17
CA LEU A 43 0.09 -5.31 -12.56
C LEU A 43 1.14 -4.62 -13.44
N LEU A 44 1.79 -3.59 -12.90
CA LEU A 44 2.87 -2.86 -13.58
C LEU A 44 4.23 -3.27 -13.00
N ARG A 45 5.22 -3.47 -13.87
CA ARG A 45 6.52 -4.09 -13.55
C ARG A 45 7.67 -3.28 -14.13
N SER A 46 8.72 -3.08 -13.35
CA SER A 46 9.96 -2.45 -13.83
C SER A 46 10.57 -3.19 -15.02
N ASP A 47 11.27 -2.46 -15.88
CA ASP A 47 11.93 -2.98 -17.08
C ASP A 47 12.97 -4.09 -16.83
N ALA A 48 13.41 -4.29 -15.58
CA ALA A 48 14.24 -5.42 -15.17
C ALA A 48 13.52 -6.78 -15.26
N ASP A 49 12.19 -6.79 -15.27
CA ASP A 49 11.38 -7.98 -15.53
C ASP A 49 11.38 -8.23 -17.05
N ARG A 50 12.33 -9.05 -17.52
CA ARG A 50 12.62 -9.39 -18.94
C ARG A 50 11.44 -9.83 -19.83
N GLU A 51 10.23 -9.97 -19.28
CA GLU A 51 9.01 -10.39 -19.98
C GLU A 51 7.90 -9.31 -20.01
N ALA A 52 8.12 -8.12 -19.43
CA ALA A 52 7.12 -7.06 -19.42
C ALA A 52 7.03 -6.34 -20.78
N SER A 53 5.82 -6.26 -21.34
CA SER A 53 5.55 -5.41 -22.50
C SER A 53 5.70 -3.91 -22.14
N PRO A 54 6.08 -3.01 -23.06
CA PRO A 54 6.20 -1.57 -22.79
C PRO A 54 4.93 -0.94 -22.19
N SER A 55 3.75 -1.47 -22.54
CA SER A 55 2.45 -1.08 -21.97
C SER A 55 2.24 -1.48 -20.50
N MET A 56 3.14 -2.26 -19.92
CA MET A 56 3.12 -2.71 -18.52
C MET A 56 4.24 -2.10 -17.67
N SER A 57 5.04 -1.18 -18.24
CA SER A 57 6.06 -0.47 -17.49
C SER A 57 5.42 0.58 -16.56
N PRO A 58 5.85 0.73 -15.30
CA PRO A 58 5.29 1.65 -14.31
C PRO A 58 5.78 3.08 -14.56
N THR A 59 5.46 3.61 -15.73
CA THR A 59 5.65 5.02 -16.09
C THR A 59 4.63 5.89 -15.36
N ARG A 60 4.92 7.18 -15.20
CA ARG A 60 4.02 8.13 -14.53
C ARG A 60 2.62 8.07 -15.15
N GLN A 61 2.57 8.09 -16.48
CA GLN A 61 1.33 7.99 -17.24
C GLN A 61 0.56 6.69 -16.96
N ASN A 62 1.23 5.54 -16.98
CA ASN A 62 0.57 4.24 -16.77
C ASN A 62 0.05 4.11 -15.33
N LEU A 63 0.77 4.66 -14.36
CA LEU A 63 0.35 4.66 -12.96
C LEU A 63 -0.87 5.55 -12.71
N MET A 64 -0.87 6.77 -13.23
CA MET A 64 -2.04 7.66 -13.14
C MET A 64 -3.26 7.07 -13.84
N ALA A 65 -3.06 6.42 -15.01
CA ALA A 65 -4.13 5.73 -15.71
C ALA A 65 -4.68 4.54 -14.92
N ALA A 66 -3.81 3.76 -14.28
CA ALA A 66 -4.20 2.62 -13.45
C ALA A 66 -4.95 3.05 -12.17
N MET A 67 -4.49 4.12 -11.52
CA MET A 67 -5.19 4.76 -10.40
C MET A 67 -6.58 5.26 -10.80
N SER A 68 -6.67 5.97 -11.93
CA SER A 68 -7.94 6.44 -12.48
C SER A 68 -8.88 5.27 -12.83
N TRP A 69 -8.33 4.16 -13.31
CA TRP A 69 -9.10 2.95 -13.62
C TRP A 69 -9.62 2.28 -12.35
N LEU A 70 -8.83 2.22 -11.28
CA LEU A 70 -9.19 1.56 -10.01
C LEU A 70 -10.50 2.10 -9.42
N VAL A 71 -10.68 3.41 -9.43
CA VAL A 71 -11.86 4.08 -8.83
C VAL A 71 -13.01 4.33 -9.81
N ARG A 72 -12.81 4.05 -11.10
CA ARG A 72 -13.81 4.35 -12.13
C ARG A 72 -15.07 3.54 -11.92
N ASP A 73 -16.23 4.21 -11.92
CA ASP A 73 -17.55 3.59 -11.82
C ASP A 73 -17.74 2.72 -10.57
N CYS A 74 -17.01 3.00 -9.48
CA CYS A 74 -17.15 2.29 -8.21
C CYS A 74 -18.58 2.41 -7.64
N GLN A 75 -19.09 1.30 -7.12
CA GLN A 75 -20.43 1.17 -6.57
C GLN A 75 -20.36 0.84 -5.07
N PRO A 76 -21.37 1.22 -4.27
CA PRO A 76 -21.44 0.82 -2.88
C PRO A 76 -21.28 -0.71 -2.72
N GLY A 77 -20.40 -1.12 -1.81
CA GLY A 77 -20.03 -2.52 -1.60
C GLY A 77 -18.76 -2.97 -2.35
N ASP A 78 -18.22 -2.14 -3.24
CA ASP A 78 -16.92 -2.43 -3.86
C ASP A 78 -15.77 -2.32 -2.84
N SER A 79 -14.83 -3.25 -2.96
CA SER A 79 -13.56 -3.26 -2.22
C SER A 79 -12.41 -3.13 -3.20
N LEU A 80 -11.56 -2.13 -2.97
CA LEU A 80 -10.46 -1.73 -3.85
C LEU A 80 -9.14 -1.97 -3.14
N VAL A 81 -8.15 -2.46 -3.87
CA VAL A 81 -6.78 -2.60 -3.37
C VAL A 81 -5.83 -1.78 -4.23
N PHE A 82 -5.09 -0.90 -3.58
CA PHE A 82 -3.95 -0.18 -4.13
C PHE A 82 -2.69 -0.71 -3.45
N TYR A 83 -1.78 -1.30 -4.20
CA TYR A 83 -0.50 -1.75 -3.68
C TYR A 83 0.63 -1.08 -4.44
N TYR A 84 1.54 -0.45 -3.72
CA TYR A 84 2.78 0.08 -4.25
C TYR A 84 3.99 -0.39 -3.43
N SER A 85 5.01 -0.89 -4.11
CA SER A 85 6.34 -1.09 -3.53
C SER A 85 7.42 -0.55 -4.45
N GLY A 86 8.28 0.30 -3.91
CA GLY A 86 9.31 0.97 -4.68
C GLY A 86 9.97 2.13 -3.94
N HIS A 87 10.58 3.03 -4.70
CA HIS A 87 11.14 4.24 -4.14
C HIS A 87 10.04 5.27 -3.86
N GLY A 88 10.19 5.94 -2.73
CA GLY A 88 9.51 7.18 -2.40
C GLY A 88 10.57 8.27 -2.24
N LEU A 89 10.23 9.48 -2.64
CA LEU A 89 11.06 10.67 -2.50
C LEU A 89 10.20 11.80 -1.96
N GLN A 90 10.81 12.76 -1.29
CA GLN A 90 10.13 13.99 -0.87
C GLN A 90 10.51 15.15 -1.80
N GLN A 91 9.57 16.05 -2.02
CA GLN A 91 9.82 17.34 -2.67
C GLN A 91 9.31 18.48 -1.78
N PRO A 92 9.84 19.71 -1.91
CA PRO A 92 9.33 20.83 -1.13
C PRO A 92 7.84 21.06 -1.41
N ASP A 93 7.06 21.16 -0.33
CA ASP A 93 5.65 21.56 -0.40
C ASP A 93 5.58 23.03 -0.85
N LEU A 94 4.80 23.26 -1.91
CA LEU A 94 4.65 24.57 -2.54
C LEU A 94 3.34 25.28 -2.18
N ASP A 95 2.35 24.58 -1.64
CA ASP A 95 1.04 25.13 -1.31
C ASP A 95 0.78 25.26 0.20
N GLY A 96 1.65 24.64 1.01
CA GLY A 96 1.75 24.81 2.45
C GLY A 96 0.76 23.97 3.24
N ASP A 97 0.25 22.89 2.67
CA ASP A 97 -0.72 22.02 3.33
C ASP A 97 -0.09 20.90 4.16
N GLU A 98 1.21 20.66 4.02
CA GLU A 98 1.97 19.70 4.82
C GLU A 98 2.56 20.31 6.11
N LEU A 99 2.57 19.50 7.18
CA LEU A 99 3.02 19.95 8.51
C LEU A 99 4.54 20.16 8.59
N ASP A 100 5.29 19.34 7.87
CA ASP A 100 6.75 19.36 7.79
C ASP A 100 7.26 20.13 6.56
N GLY A 101 6.36 20.54 5.66
CA GLY A 101 6.66 21.32 4.46
C GLY A 101 7.27 20.49 3.33
N ALA A 102 6.95 19.20 3.24
CA ALA A 102 7.41 18.34 2.15
C ALA A 102 6.34 17.34 1.68
N ASP A 103 6.02 17.37 0.39
CA ASP A 103 5.15 16.35 -0.24
C ASP A 103 5.89 15.00 -0.31
N GLU A 104 5.19 13.92 0.01
CA GLU A 104 5.66 12.56 -0.26
C GLU A 104 5.30 12.16 -1.70
N GLY A 105 6.25 11.56 -2.43
CA GLY A 105 6.08 11.22 -3.84
C GLY A 105 6.46 9.79 -4.19
N LEU A 106 5.57 9.12 -4.92
CA LEU A 106 5.89 7.86 -5.59
C LEU A 106 6.86 8.11 -6.73
N CYS A 107 7.82 7.20 -6.94
CA CYS A 107 8.79 7.25 -8.03
C CYS A 107 8.42 6.29 -9.18
N PRO A 108 7.76 6.78 -10.24
CA PRO A 108 7.68 6.08 -11.52
C PRO A 108 9.05 5.69 -12.07
N VAL A 109 9.11 4.77 -13.04
CA VAL A 109 10.38 4.40 -13.68
C VAL A 109 11.01 5.56 -14.46
N ASP A 110 10.19 6.49 -14.93
CA ASP A 110 10.53 7.68 -15.72
C ASP A 110 10.49 8.98 -14.89
N TYR A 111 10.58 8.90 -13.56
CA TYR A 111 10.46 10.06 -12.68
C TYR A 111 11.49 11.17 -12.94
N LEU A 112 12.67 10.83 -13.50
CA LEU A 112 13.69 11.82 -13.86
C LEU A 112 13.24 12.74 -15.01
N THR A 113 12.34 12.28 -15.87
CA THR A 113 11.83 13.05 -17.01
C THR A 113 10.39 13.54 -16.79
N GLU A 114 9.56 12.72 -16.16
CA GLU A 114 8.12 13.00 -15.97
C GLU A 114 7.76 13.47 -14.55
N GLY A 115 8.73 13.46 -13.62
CA GLY A 115 8.52 13.85 -12.23
C GLY A 115 7.92 12.76 -11.33
N LEU A 116 7.72 13.11 -10.07
CA LEU A 116 7.07 12.26 -9.08
C LEU A 116 5.55 12.20 -9.29
N ILE A 117 4.90 11.25 -8.63
CA ILE A 117 3.46 11.32 -8.36
C ILE A 117 3.33 11.63 -6.87
N VAL A 118 2.97 12.87 -6.55
CA VAL A 118 2.86 13.35 -5.17
C VAL A 118 1.60 12.83 -4.49
N ASP A 119 1.60 12.80 -3.17
CA ASP A 119 0.46 12.47 -2.30
C ASP A 119 -0.84 13.17 -2.71
N ASP A 120 -0.77 14.44 -3.09
CA ASP A 120 -1.90 15.20 -3.62
C ASP A 120 -2.51 14.59 -4.89
N ASP A 121 -1.65 14.20 -5.85
CA ASP A 121 -2.06 13.52 -7.09
C ASP A 121 -2.70 12.17 -6.74
N VAL A 122 -2.11 11.42 -5.80
CA VAL A 122 -2.63 10.13 -5.33
C VAL A 122 -4.00 10.33 -4.67
N ASN A 123 -4.13 11.27 -3.74
CA ASN A 123 -5.38 11.56 -3.03
C ASN A 123 -6.48 11.95 -4.01
N ALA A 124 -6.19 12.88 -4.93
CA ALA A 124 -7.14 13.33 -5.94
C ALA A 124 -7.61 12.20 -6.87
N LEU A 125 -6.74 11.24 -7.18
CA LEU A 125 -7.05 10.13 -8.07
C LEU A 125 -7.78 8.96 -7.39
N ILE A 126 -7.40 8.58 -6.16
CA ILE A 126 -7.91 7.34 -5.55
C ILE A 126 -8.59 7.50 -4.19
N VAL A 127 -8.42 8.61 -3.48
CA VAL A 127 -9.04 8.83 -2.15
C VAL A 127 -10.28 9.71 -2.27
N ARG A 128 -10.11 10.94 -2.75
CA ARG A 128 -11.17 11.93 -2.90
C ARG A 128 -12.39 11.40 -3.69
N PRO A 129 -12.26 10.66 -4.81
CA PRO A 129 -13.41 10.23 -5.59
C PRO A 129 -14.16 9.04 -5.00
N LEU A 130 -13.71 8.43 -3.90
CA LEU A 130 -14.36 7.23 -3.33
C LEU A 130 -15.79 7.54 -2.86
N PRO A 131 -16.82 6.95 -3.49
CA PRO A 131 -18.20 7.21 -3.13
C PRO A 131 -18.61 6.42 -1.88
N HIS A 132 -19.73 6.83 -1.29
CA HIS A 132 -20.30 6.17 -0.13
C HIS A 132 -20.43 4.64 -0.30
N GLY A 133 -19.96 3.90 0.71
CA GLY A 133 -20.02 2.44 0.75
C GLY A 133 -18.90 1.72 -0.01
N VAL A 134 -17.95 2.44 -0.62
CA VAL A 134 -16.74 1.86 -1.21
C VAL A 134 -15.62 1.85 -0.18
N LYS A 135 -14.84 0.77 -0.13
CA LYS A 135 -13.66 0.65 0.73
C LYS A 135 -12.39 0.55 -0.13
N LEU A 136 -11.38 1.38 0.13
CA LEU A 136 -10.05 1.30 -0.46
C LEU A 136 -9.04 0.86 0.61
N HIS A 137 -8.31 -0.20 0.33
CA HIS A 137 -7.15 -0.63 1.09
C HIS A 137 -5.88 -0.31 0.31
N ALA A 138 -5.09 0.61 0.83
CA ALA A 138 -3.77 0.92 0.34
C ALA A 138 -2.70 0.16 1.15
N ILE A 139 -1.71 -0.39 0.46
CA ILE A 139 -0.49 -0.94 1.03
C ILE A 139 0.67 -0.26 0.31
N VAL A 140 1.40 0.60 1.02
CA VAL A 140 2.48 1.39 0.43
C VAL A 140 3.80 1.12 1.15
N ASP A 141 4.73 0.51 0.42
CA ASP A 141 6.01 0.04 0.93
C ASP A 141 7.15 0.82 0.27
N THR A 142 7.37 2.03 0.78
CA THR A 142 8.39 2.98 0.28
C THR A 142 9.00 3.76 1.43
N CYS A 143 10.23 4.26 1.25
CA CYS A 143 10.78 5.28 2.15
C CYS A 143 9.90 6.54 2.08
N HIS A 144 9.62 7.19 3.22
CA HIS A 144 8.75 8.39 3.30
C HIS A 144 7.34 8.12 2.70
N SER A 145 6.56 7.26 3.38
CA SER A 145 5.19 6.86 2.97
C SER A 145 4.12 7.13 4.05
N GLY A 146 4.44 7.94 5.07
CA GLY A 146 3.53 8.17 6.19
C GLY A 146 2.25 8.90 5.75
N SER A 147 2.36 9.79 4.76
CA SER A 147 1.32 10.68 4.27
C SER A 147 0.97 10.47 2.79
N VAL A 148 1.57 9.52 2.07
CA VAL A 148 1.34 9.26 0.62
C VAL A 148 -0.12 9.20 0.08
N LEU A 149 -1.13 9.08 0.93
CA LEU A 149 -2.56 9.15 0.59
C LEU A 149 -3.30 10.37 1.18
N ASP A 150 -2.62 11.19 1.98
CA ASP A 150 -3.16 12.31 2.77
C ASP A 150 -4.37 11.95 3.63
N LEU A 151 -4.26 10.82 4.34
CA LEU A 151 -5.34 10.39 5.21
C LEU A 151 -5.33 11.20 6.51
N PRO A 152 -6.47 11.78 6.93
CA PRO A 152 -6.54 12.68 8.08
C PRO A 152 -6.25 12.02 9.43
N TYR A 153 -6.40 10.70 9.56
CA TYR A 153 -6.22 9.99 10.83
C TYR A 153 -5.09 8.97 10.75
N SER A 154 -4.23 8.97 11.77
CA SER A 154 -3.17 7.97 11.98
C SER A 154 -3.42 7.20 13.29
N TRP A 155 -3.21 5.89 13.26
CA TRP A 155 -3.33 5.01 14.41
C TRP A 155 -1.98 4.90 15.12
N ASN A 156 -1.80 5.70 16.18
CA ASN A 156 -0.52 5.88 16.86
C ASN A 156 -0.56 5.41 18.30
N LEU A 157 0.60 4.98 18.79
CA LEU A 157 0.83 4.73 20.21
C LEU A 157 1.03 6.07 20.93
N ASN A 158 0.11 6.43 21.82
CA ASN A 158 0.22 7.65 22.59
C ASN A 158 1.30 7.53 23.69
N ARG A 159 1.62 8.66 24.34
CA ARG A 159 2.61 8.74 25.43
C ARG A 159 2.32 7.83 26.64
N TYR A 160 1.11 7.31 26.75
CA TYR A 160 0.66 6.43 27.84
C TYR A 160 0.71 4.95 27.46
N GLY A 161 1.16 4.62 26.25
CA GLY A 161 1.26 3.25 25.77
C GLY A 161 -0.06 2.66 25.27
N TYR A 162 -1.05 3.50 24.95
CA TYR A 162 -2.31 3.07 24.34
C TYR A 162 -2.38 3.54 22.89
N TYR A 163 -2.84 2.67 22.00
CA TYR A 163 -3.11 3.07 20.63
C TYR A 163 -4.41 3.86 20.54
N GLN A 164 -4.39 4.93 19.75
CA GLN A 164 -5.54 5.78 19.47
C GLN A 164 -5.45 6.39 18.07
N TRP A 165 -6.59 6.82 17.54
CA TRP A 165 -6.62 7.65 16.34
C TRP A 165 -6.19 9.08 16.71
N GLU A 166 -5.24 9.60 15.95
CA GLU A 166 -4.79 10.99 16.04
C GLU A 166 -5.04 11.67 14.70
N MET A 167 -5.53 12.91 14.72
CA MET A 167 -5.72 13.69 13.51
C MET A 167 -4.39 14.36 13.15
N TYR A 168 -3.88 14.08 11.96
CA TYR A 168 -2.57 14.55 11.51
C TYR A 168 -2.66 15.68 10.46
N SER A 169 -3.71 15.70 9.63
CA SER A 169 -3.81 16.71 8.56
C SER A 169 -4.49 18.01 9.02
N ARG A 170 -3.95 19.16 8.57
CA ARG A 170 -4.56 20.50 8.73
C ARG A 170 -5.70 20.76 7.74
N SER A 171 -5.73 20.00 6.64
CA SER A 171 -6.67 20.16 5.54
C SER A 171 -7.52 18.91 5.40
N VAL A 172 -8.84 19.07 5.23
CA VAL A 172 -9.73 17.89 5.09
C VAL A 172 -9.59 17.33 3.67
N LYS A 173 -8.57 16.48 3.44
CA LYS A 173 -8.35 15.71 2.20
C LYS A 173 -9.09 14.36 2.24
N GLY A 174 -10.39 14.42 2.57
CA GLY A 174 -11.26 13.26 2.79
C GLY A 174 -11.86 12.64 1.52
N THR A 175 -12.55 11.52 1.69
CA THR A 175 -13.27 10.80 0.61
C THR A 175 -14.62 11.47 0.28
N SER A 176 -15.23 11.09 -0.85
CA SER A 176 -16.62 11.43 -1.20
C SER A 176 -17.66 10.51 -0.52
N GLY A 177 -17.35 10.05 0.70
CA GLY A 177 -18.21 9.20 1.53
C GLY A 177 -17.76 7.75 1.67
N GLY A 178 -16.77 7.31 0.89
CA GLY A 178 -16.12 6.00 1.04
C GLY A 178 -15.16 5.93 2.23
N LEU A 179 -14.50 4.80 2.41
CA LEU A 179 -13.47 4.60 3.44
C LEU A 179 -12.14 4.22 2.80
N ALA A 180 -11.12 5.05 2.96
CA ALA A 180 -9.75 4.72 2.58
C ALA A 180 -8.94 4.35 3.83
N ILE A 181 -8.20 3.25 3.77
CA ILE A 181 -7.32 2.77 4.84
C ILE A 181 -5.97 2.45 4.23
N CYS A 182 -4.90 2.95 4.81
CA CYS A 182 -3.54 2.72 4.33
C CYS A 182 -2.70 2.03 5.39
N PHE A 183 -2.06 0.93 5.01
CA PHE A 183 -0.85 0.48 5.69
C PHE A 183 0.35 1.04 4.94
N SER A 184 1.21 1.77 5.63
CA SER A 184 2.48 2.24 5.08
C SER A 184 3.66 1.75 5.90
N SER A 185 4.86 1.80 5.35
CA SER A 185 6.07 1.55 6.12
C SER A 185 7.10 2.66 5.92
N SER A 186 7.36 3.44 6.95
CA SER A 186 8.47 4.40 6.94
C SER A 186 9.77 3.63 7.15
N ARG A 187 10.73 3.82 6.25
CA ARG A 187 12.11 3.37 6.43
C ARG A 187 12.96 4.60 6.74
N ASP A 188 13.60 4.58 7.90
CA ASP A 188 14.65 5.54 8.21
C ASP A 188 15.78 5.31 7.21
N ASP A 189 16.13 6.38 6.54
CA ASP A 189 17.01 6.59 5.40
C ASP A 189 18.33 5.79 5.39
N GLN A 190 18.68 5.41 4.15
CA GLN A 190 19.91 4.78 3.65
C GLN A 190 19.96 3.23 3.66
N THR A 191 20.47 2.74 2.50
CA THR A 191 20.70 1.35 2.06
C THR A 191 19.48 0.48 1.70
N THR A 192 19.18 0.50 0.38
CA THR A 192 18.50 -0.58 -0.35
C THR A 192 19.27 -1.90 -0.17
N PHE A 193 18.92 -2.67 0.84
CA PHE A 193 18.99 -4.12 0.73
C PHE A 193 17.61 -4.58 0.26
N GLU A 194 17.45 -4.75 -1.06
CA GLU A 194 16.72 -5.95 -1.48
C GLU A 194 17.53 -7.09 -0.89
N THR A 195 17.07 -7.66 0.22
CA THR A 195 17.76 -8.80 0.83
C THR A 195 17.73 -9.91 -0.21
N THR A 196 18.83 -10.13 -0.92
CA THR A 196 18.96 -11.31 -1.75
C THR A 196 18.89 -12.48 -0.79
N ALA A 197 17.81 -13.25 -0.82
CA ALA A 197 17.82 -14.56 -0.21
C ALA A 197 19.05 -15.30 -0.77
N SER A 198 19.68 -16.13 0.04
CA SER A 198 20.91 -16.88 -0.28
C SER A 198 20.80 -17.79 -1.54
N ASN A 199 19.63 -17.82 -2.18
CA ASN A 199 19.30 -18.51 -3.42
C ASN A 199 19.18 -17.59 -4.66
N GLY A 200 19.45 -16.28 -4.55
CA GLY A 200 19.42 -15.34 -5.68
C GLY A 200 18.02 -14.93 -6.16
N GLN A 201 16.97 -15.19 -5.38
CA GLN A 201 15.63 -14.67 -5.63
C GLN A 201 15.43 -13.32 -4.92
N ALA A 202 14.82 -12.35 -5.60
CA ALA A 202 14.41 -11.08 -5.02
C ALA A 202 13.49 -11.37 -3.80
N MET A 203 13.93 -10.99 -2.58
CA MET A 203 13.06 -11.12 -1.41
C MET A 203 11.92 -10.13 -1.49
N ILE A 204 10.78 -10.65 -1.07
CA ILE A 204 9.58 -9.89 -0.78
C ILE A 204 9.90 -8.90 0.33
N SER A 205 9.53 -7.63 0.16
CA SER A 205 9.73 -6.64 1.22
C SER A 205 9.13 -7.11 2.56
N PRO A 206 9.76 -6.85 3.74
CA PRO A 206 9.29 -7.33 5.03
C PRO A 206 7.80 -7.08 5.28
N MET A 207 7.29 -5.90 4.94
CA MET A 207 5.88 -5.55 5.07
C MET A 207 4.98 -6.42 4.19
N THR A 208 5.34 -6.54 2.91
CA THR A 208 4.61 -7.37 1.94
C THR A 208 4.61 -8.85 2.34
N PHE A 209 5.73 -9.34 2.85
CA PHE A 209 5.84 -10.69 3.40
C PHE A 209 4.93 -10.87 4.61
N SER A 210 4.96 -9.95 5.58
CA SER A 210 4.13 -10.01 6.78
C SER A 210 2.64 -10.01 6.49
N ILE A 211 2.18 -9.17 5.57
CA ILE A 211 0.76 -9.09 5.19
C ILE A 211 0.35 -10.40 4.55
N THR A 212 1.14 -10.89 3.59
CA THR A 212 0.88 -12.16 2.92
C THR A 212 0.81 -13.30 3.93
N GLU A 213 1.80 -13.40 4.82
CA GLU A 213 1.87 -14.43 5.84
C GLU A 213 0.67 -14.38 6.79
N ALA A 214 0.29 -13.18 7.26
CA ALA A 214 -0.85 -12.99 8.14
C ALA A 214 -2.16 -13.45 7.50
N VAL A 215 -2.38 -13.07 6.24
CA VAL A 215 -3.59 -13.42 5.50
C VAL A 215 -3.65 -14.93 5.22
N GLN A 216 -2.53 -15.53 4.78
CA GLN A 216 -2.47 -16.96 4.46
C GLN A 216 -2.62 -17.87 5.69
N LYS A 217 -2.11 -17.45 6.85
CA LYS A 217 -2.20 -18.24 8.09
C LYS A 217 -3.54 -18.08 8.81
N SER A 218 -4.36 -17.11 8.43
CA SER A 218 -5.64 -16.89 9.10
C SER A 218 -6.69 -17.91 8.68
N VAL A 219 -7.32 -18.55 9.65
CA VAL A 219 -8.44 -19.50 9.43
C VAL A 219 -9.79 -18.85 9.77
N THR A 220 -9.79 -17.83 10.64
CA THR A 220 -10.99 -17.17 11.18
C THR A 220 -11.12 -15.69 10.80
N GLY A 221 -10.32 -15.24 9.82
CA GLY A 221 -10.11 -13.82 9.51
C GLY A 221 -9.19 -13.12 10.51
N ILE A 222 -8.71 -11.93 10.15
CA ILE A 222 -7.81 -11.09 10.97
C ILE A 222 -8.40 -9.69 11.14
N THR A 223 -8.14 -9.05 12.28
CA THR A 223 -8.46 -7.64 12.51
C THR A 223 -7.33 -6.74 12.03
N TYR A 224 -7.60 -5.45 11.85
CA TYR A 224 -6.54 -4.48 11.50
C TYR A 224 -5.46 -4.40 12.58
N ASP A 225 -5.83 -4.46 13.87
CA ASP A 225 -4.89 -4.48 15.00
C ASP A 225 -3.97 -5.69 14.95
N TYR A 226 -4.54 -6.89 14.70
CA TYR A 226 -3.75 -8.11 14.57
C TYR A 226 -2.77 -8.02 13.39
N LEU A 227 -3.24 -7.53 12.23
CA LEU A 227 -2.41 -7.38 11.05
C LEU A 227 -1.25 -6.41 11.31
N LEU A 228 -1.51 -5.23 11.89
CA LEU A 228 -0.49 -4.26 12.23
C LEU A 228 0.55 -4.82 13.21
N GLN A 229 0.10 -5.49 14.28
CA GLN A 229 1.00 -6.13 15.24
C GLN A 229 1.81 -7.27 14.62
N ASN A 230 1.24 -8.02 13.67
CA ASN A 230 1.98 -9.06 12.95
C ASN A 230 3.10 -8.44 12.10
N ILE A 231 2.80 -7.35 11.39
CA ILE A 231 3.80 -6.60 10.62
C ILE A 231 4.93 -6.11 11.53
N HIS A 232 4.61 -5.47 12.67
CA HIS A 232 5.61 -5.02 13.64
C HIS A 232 6.45 -6.18 14.18
N ARG A 233 5.85 -7.33 14.49
CA ARG A 233 6.57 -8.50 15.01
C ARG A 233 7.55 -9.07 13.97
N THR A 234 7.11 -9.21 12.72
CA THR A 234 7.97 -9.74 11.65
C THR A 234 9.13 -8.79 11.37
N ILE A 235 8.88 -7.50 11.25
CA ILE A 235 9.93 -6.49 11.04
C ILE A 235 10.92 -6.49 12.22
N GLY A 236 10.42 -6.49 13.47
CA GLY A 236 11.27 -6.57 14.66
C GLY A 236 12.08 -7.87 14.75
N GLY A 237 11.51 -9.01 14.34
CA GLY A 237 12.22 -10.28 14.29
C GLY A 237 13.38 -10.29 13.29
N ILE A 238 13.20 -9.65 12.13
CA ILE A 238 14.25 -9.49 11.11
C ILE A 238 15.39 -8.62 11.67
N GLN A 239 15.07 -7.51 12.36
CA GLN A 239 16.06 -6.64 13.00
C GLN A 239 16.92 -7.37 14.03
N VAL A 240 16.32 -8.25 14.84
CA VAL A 240 17.04 -9.03 15.87
C VAL A 240 17.99 -10.06 15.25
N GLN A 241 17.63 -10.66 14.11
CA GLN A 241 18.45 -11.65 13.42
C GLN A 241 19.64 -11.04 12.65
N ALA A 242 19.60 -9.73 12.37
CA ALA A 242 20.68 -8.97 11.75
C ALA A 242 21.18 -7.84 12.70
N PRO A 243 21.82 -8.19 13.84
CA PRO A 243 22.31 -7.21 14.80
C PRO A 243 23.39 -6.33 14.18
N GLY A 244 23.10 -5.03 14.03
CA GLY A 244 23.93 -4.05 13.31
C GLY A 244 23.28 -3.47 12.06
N SER A 245 22.14 -4.00 11.62
CA SER A 245 21.29 -3.35 10.63
C SER A 245 20.60 -2.13 11.27
N SER A 246 20.84 -0.94 10.72
CA SER A 246 20.16 0.31 11.11
C SER A 246 18.72 0.39 10.58
N LEU A 247 18.15 -0.73 10.13
CA LEU A 247 16.81 -0.82 9.55
C LEU A 247 15.75 -0.55 10.62
N ARG A 248 15.36 0.70 10.80
CA ARG A 248 14.14 1.08 11.51
C ARG A 248 13.02 1.20 10.49
N GLN A 249 12.44 0.07 10.10
CA GLN A 249 11.17 0.08 9.37
C GLN A 249 10.05 0.11 10.41
N MET A 250 9.19 1.12 10.35
CA MET A 250 7.99 1.20 11.20
C MET A 250 6.77 1.18 10.31
N ALA A 251 5.90 0.19 10.51
CA ALA A 251 4.61 0.16 9.84
C ALA A 251 3.64 1.11 10.54
N GLN A 252 2.91 1.88 9.74
CA GLN A 252 1.88 2.80 10.19
C GLN A 252 0.54 2.40 9.58
N LEU A 253 -0.54 2.75 10.29
CA LEU A 253 -1.91 2.59 9.83
C LEU A 253 -2.56 3.97 9.81
N SER A 254 -3.07 4.38 8.67
CA SER A 254 -3.83 5.63 8.52
C SER A 254 -5.18 5.38 7.84
N SER A 255 -6.13 6.30 8.02
CA SER A 255 -7.50 6.14 7.55
C SER A 255 -8.20 7.47 7.28
N SER A 256 -9.13 7.48 6.33
CA SER A 256 -10.03 8.62 6.08
C SER A 256 -11.12 8.77 7.14
N GLY A 257 -11.36 7.74 7.96
CA GLY A 257 -12.31 7.77 9.06
C GLY A 257 -11.87 6.88 10.23
N MET A 258 -12.23 7.26 11.45
CA MET A 258 -11.94 6.45 12.64
C MET A 258 -12.85 5.22 12.69
N PHE A 259 -12.30 4.07 13.07
CA PHE A 259 -13.03 2.83 13.31
C PHE A 259 -12.37 2.01 14.43
N ASP A 260 -13.07 1.00 14.95
CA ASP A 260 -12.49 0.10 15.96
C ASP A 260 -11.52 -0.88 15.31
N VAL A 261 -10.24 -0.52 15.31
CA VAL A 261 -9.13 -1.29 14.73
C VAL A 261 -9.02 -2.71 15.33
N LYS A 262 -9.49 -2.91 16.57
CA LYS A 262 -9.44 -4.18 17.30
C LYS A 262 -10.60 -5.11 16.97
N GLN A 263 -11.72 -4.57 16.50
CA GLN A 263 -12.93 -5.35 16.17
C GLN A 263 -13.18 -5.46 14.67
N GLU A 264 -12.81 -4.43 13.89
CA GLU A 264 -13.03 -4.42 12.45
C GLU A 264 -12.15 -5.49 11.79
N MET A 265 -12.79 -6.33 11.00
CA MET A 265 -12.11 -7.39 10.24
C MET A 265 -11.47 -6.80 8.99
N PHE A 266 -10.21 -7.13 8.76
CA PHE A 266 -9.53 -6.86 7.51
C PHE A 266 -10.06 -7.83 6.44
N VAL A 267 -10.83 -7.28 5.50
CA VAL A 267 -11.42 -8.01 4.38
C VAL A 267 -11.14 -7.24 3.10
N LEU A 268 -10.61 -7.95 2.10
CA LEU A 268 -10.27 -7.45 0.77
C LEU A 268 -11.32 -7.82 -0.27
#